data_AF-A0A151NS55-F1
#
_entry.id   AF-A0A151NS55-F1
#
_cell.length_a   1.000
_cell.length_b   1.000
_cell.length_c   1.000
_cell.angle_alpha   90.00
_cell.angle_beta   90.00
_cell.angle_gamma   90.00
#
_symmetry.space_group_name_H-M   'P 1'
#
loop_
_entity.id
_entity.type
_entity.pdbx_description
1 polymer ?
#
loop_
_entity_poly.entity_id
_entity_poly.type
_entity_poly.pdbx_seq_one_letter_code
_entity_poly.pdbx_strand_id
1 'polypeptide(L)'
;MRGRDVLVFLHIQKTGGTTFGRHLVRNMRLEQPCSCRAGQKKCSCPRPGADKDTWLFSRFSTGWTCGLHADWTELTSCVPAAMERRACPANRTRRHL
;
A
#
# COMPACT_ATOMS: atom_id res chain seq x y z
N MET A 1 -1.14 14.86 -4.47
CA MET A 1 0.10 14.08 -4.24
C MET A 1 0.71 13.65 -5.57
N ARG A 2 1.45 14.55 -6.24
CA ARG A 2 1.99 14.30 -7.59
C ARG A 2 3.48 13.87 -7.61
N GLY A 3 4.15 13.88 -6.45
CA GLY A 3 5.55 13.43 -6.28
C GLY A 3 5.72 11.90 -6.31
N ARG A 4 6.82 11.37 -5.77
CA ARG A 4 7.04 9.91 -5.60
C ARG A 4 6.86 9.44 -4.15
N ASP A 5 6.31 10.31 -3.31
CA ASP A 5 6.16 10.06 -1.87
C ASP A 5 5.21 8.90 -1.60
N VAL A 6 5.55 8.08 -0.61
CA VAL A 6 4.75 6.96 -0.13
C VAL A 6 4.54 7.10 1.37
N LEU A 7 3.29 7.13 1.79
CA LEU A 7 2.95 7.05 3.21
C LEU A 7 2.97 5.58 3.64
N VAL A 8 3.75 5.25 4.67
CA VAL A 8 3.82 3.89 5.24
C VAL A 8 3.08 3.87 6.58
N PHE A 9 2.01 3.08 6.68
CA PHE A 9 1.26 2.91 7.93
C PHE A 9 1.70 1.64 8.67
N LEU A 10 2.51 1.82 9.72
CA LEU A 10 2.89 0.78 10.66
C LEU A 10 1.72 0.48 11.61
N HIS A 11 1.14 -0.71 11.49
CA HIS A 11 -0.06 -1.11 12.24
C HIS A 11 0.27 -2.00 13.44
N ILE A 12 0.49 -1.35 14.59
CA ILE A 12 0.66 -2.02 15.89
C ILE A 12 -0.66 -2.67 16.32
N GLN A 13 -0.60 -3.86 16.91
CA GLN A 13 -1.79 -4.57 17.36
C GLN A 13 -2.54 -3.80 18.46
N LYS A 14 -3.87 -3.90 18.45
CA LYS A 14 -4.79 -3.35 19.47
C LYS A 14 -4.76 -1.82 19.65
N THR A 15 -4.13 -1.08 18.74
CA THR A 15 -4.07 0.40 18.79
C THR A 15 -5.18 1.09 17.97
N GLY A 16 -6.28 0.39 17.67
CA GLY A 16 -7.33 0.94 16.80
C GLY A 16 -6.92 1.11 15.33
N GLY A 17 -5.76 0.58 14.92
CA GLY A 17 -5.24 0.76 13.56
C GLY A 17 -6.11 0.17 12.44
N THR A 18 -7.06 -0.71 12.76
CA THR A 18 -8.09 -1.15 11.81
C THR A 18 -9.05 0.00 11.45
N THR A 19 -9.48 0.79 12.44
CA THR A 19 -10.35 1.96 12.20
C THR A 19 -9.57 3.04 11.47
N PHE A 20 -8.38 3.38 11.97
CA PHE A 20 -7.52 4.39 11.35
C PHE A 20 -7.17 4.02 9.90
N GLY A 21 -6.75 2.78 9.64
CA GLY A 21 -6.43 2.32 8.30
C GLY A 21 -7.62 2.37 7.33
N ARG A 22 -8.85 2.14 7.80
CA ARG A 22 -10.05 2.32 6.96
C ARG A 22 -10.27 3.79 6.61
N HIS A 23 -10.05 4.71 7.56
CA HIS A 23 -10.13 6.14 7.28
C HIS A 23 -9.09 6.58 6.26
N LEU A 24 -7.87 6.03 6.28
CA LEU A 24 -6.85 6.35 5.27
C LEU A 24 -7.31 6.00 3.84
N VAL A 25 -8.03 4.90 3.64
CA VAL A 25 -8.45 4.47 2.30
C VAL A 25 -9.86 4.93 1.90
N ARG A 26 -10.69 5.43 2.83
CA ARG A 26 -12.09 5.81 2.55
C ARG A 26 -12.46 7.25 2.88
N ASN A 27 -11.72 7.93 3.76
CA ASN A 27 -12.14 9.20 4.35
C ASN A 27 -11.13 10.34 4.12
N MET A 28 -10.07 10.12 3.36
CA MET A 28 -9.17 11.20 2.94
C MET A 28 -9.73 11.96 1.73
N ARG A 29 -9.63 13.29 1.77
CA ARG A 29 -9.96 14.17 0.64
C ARG A 29 -8.78 14.22 -0.32
N LEU A 30 -8.90 13.53 -1.45
CA LEU A 30 -7.84 13.40 -2.45
C LEU A 30 -8.40 13.81 -3.83
N GLU A 31 -7.52 14.34 -4.68
CA GLU A 31 -7.82 14.60 -6.11
C GLU A 31 -8.28 13.32 -6.82
N GLN A 32 -7.62 12.18 -6.51
CA GLN A 32 -8.03 10.85 -6.94
C GLN A 32 -8.25 9.95 -5.71
N PRO A 33 -9.50 9.57 -5.39
CA PRO A 33 -9.80 8.67 -4.26
C PRO A 33 -9.31 7.24 -4.47
N CYS A 34 -9.14 6.49 -3.37
CA CYS A 34 -8.90 5.05 -3.47
C CYS A 34 -10.15 4.30 -3.96
N SER A 35 -9.97 3.29 -4.80
CA SER A 35 -11.01 2.36 -5.24
C SER A 35 -11.07 1.13 -4.34
N CYS A 36 -12.15 1.02 -3.55
CA CYS A 36 -12.42 -0.12 -2.68
C CYS A 36 -13.62 -0.92 -3.22
N ARG A 37 -13.42 -2.16 -3.66
CA ARG A 37 -14.53 -3.03 -4.09
C ARG A 37 -15.17 -3.74 -2.89
N ALA A 38 -16.50 -3.86 -2.87
CA ALA A 38 -17.20 -4.64 -1.86
C ALA A 38 -16.69 -6.09 -1.84
N GLY A 39 -16.55 -6.67 -0.65
CA GLY A 39 -15.99 -8.02 -0.45
C GLY A 39 -14.46 -8.10 -0.50
N GLN A 40 -13.75 -7.10 -1.06
CA GLN A 40 -12.30 -7.05 -1.04
C GLN A 40 -11.80 -6.33 0.21
N LYS A 41 -10.86 -6.95 0.92
CA LYS A 41 -10.19 -6.31 2.08
C LYS A 41 -9.17 -5.25 1.64
N LYS A 42 -8.73 -5.27 0.38
CA LYS A 42 -7.69 -4.38 -0.16
C LYS A 42 -8.31 -3.38 -1.13
N CYS A 43 -7.91 -2.12 -1.02
CA CYS A 43 -8.27 -1.02 -1.90
C CYS A 43 -7.10 -0.66 -2.81
N SER A 44 -7.39 -0.19 -4.02
CA SER A 44 -6.39 0.43 -4.90
C SER A 44 -6.29 1.91 -4.57
N CYS A 45 -5.11 2.42 -4.23
CA CYS A 45 -4.88 3.84 -3.94
C CYS A 45 -3.89 4.42 -4.95
N PRO A 46 -4.30 4.59 -6.22
CA PRO A 46 -3.41 5.05 -7.27
C PRO A 46 -3.02 6.51 -7.04
N ARG A 47 -1.86 6.89 -7.56
CA ARG A 47 -1.43 8.28 -7.64
C ARG A 47 -2.19 9.01 -8.77
N PRO A 48 -2.59 10.29 -8.58
CA PRO A 48 -3.11 11.13 -9.65
C PRO A 48 -2.19 11.11 -10.88
N GLY A 49 -2.70 10.62 -12.00
CA GLY A 49 -1.96 10.54 -13.28
C GLY A 49 -1.04 9.33 -13.45
N ALA A 50 -1.04 8.36 -12.54
CA ALA A 50 -0.31 7.10 -12.69
C ALA A 50 -1.20 5.89 -12.33
N ASP A 51 -1.44 5.02 -13.30
CA ASP A 51 -2.41 3.94 -13.16
C ASP A 51 -1.95 2.77 -12.27
N LYS A 52 -0.63 2.64 -12.02
CA LYS A 52 -0.05 1.45 -11.36
C LYS A 52 0.72 1.72 -10.07
N ASP A 53 1.06 2.98 -9.79
CA ASP A 53 1.80 3.34 -8.57
C ASP A 53 0.84 3.74 -7.44
N THR A 54 1.10 3.20 -6.25
CA THR A 54 0.37 3.55 -5.03
C THR A 54 1.13 4.59 -4.22
N TRP A 55 0.41 5.55 -3.62
CA TRP A 55 0.98 6.51 -2.67
C TRP A 55 0.85 6.05 -1.22
N LEU A 56 0.18 4.92 -0.97
CA LEU A 56 -0.06 4.38 0.37
C LEU A 56 0.44 2.94 0.48
N PHE A 57 1.29 2.69 1.49
CA PHE A 57 1.68 1.36 1.92
C PHE A 57 1.00 1.05 3.27
N SER A 58 0.05 0.11 3.25
CA SER A 58 -0.71 -0.28 4.43
C SER A 58 -1.40 -1.62 4.22
N ARG A 59 -1.90 -2.22 5.29
CA ARG A 59 -2.75 -3.43 5.23
C ARG A 59 -3.90 -3.28 4.22
N PHE A 60 -4.56 -2.13 4.17
CA PHE A 60 -5.74 -1.93 3.31
C PHE A 60 -5.40 -1.44 1.91
N SER A 61 -4.14 -1.13 1.59
CA SER A 61 -3.70 -0.76 0.24
C SER A 61 -2.81 -1.82 -0.40
N THR A 62 -1.67 -2.13 0.21
CA THR A 62 -0.68 -3.09 -0.31
C THR A 62 -0.83 -4.48 0.31
N GLY A 63 -1.60 -4.61 1.40
CA GLY A 63 -1.72 -5.85 2.14
C GLY A 63 -0.54 -6.10 3.08
N TRP A 64 -0.34 -7.35 3.47
CA TRP A 64 0.77 -7.78 4.32
C TRP A 64 2.01 -8.11 3.49
N THR A 65 2.44 -7.19 2.61
CA THR A 65 3.54 -7.45 1.66
C THR A 65 4.87 -7.72 2.37
N CYS A 66 5.09 -7.11 3.54
CA CYS A 66 6.32 -7.22 4.32
C CYS A 66 6.15 -8.00 5.63
N GLY A 67 5.09 -8.82 5.75
CA GLY A 67 4.78 -9.57 6.98
C GLY A 67 3.45 -9.17 7.60
N LEU A 68 2.86 -10.10 8.36
CA LEU A 68 1.63 -9.88 9.12
C LEU A 68 1.95 -9.09 10.38
N HIS A 69 1.42 -7.87 10.49
CA HIS A 69 1.76 -6.92 11.57
C HIS A 69 3.24 -6.54 11.63
N ALA A 70 3.84 -6.32 10.45
CA ALA A 70 5.24 -5.97 10.34
C ALA A 70 5.65 -4.76 11.21
N ASP A 71 6.74 -4.92 11.95
CA ASP A 71 7.26 -3.88 12.84
C ASP A 71 8.15 -2.87 12.09
N TRP A 72 8.77 -1.94 12.83
CA TRP A 72 9.63 -0.92 12.23
C TRP A 72 10.86 -1.51 11.53
N THR A 73 11.46 -2.54 12.11
CA THR A 73 12.66 -3.20 11.57
C THR A 73 12.33 -3.92 10.26
N GLU A 74 11.20 -4.62 10.23
CA GLU A 74 10.73 -5.32 9.02
C GLU A 74 10.31 -4.33 7.93
N LEU A 75 9.60 -3.25 8.28
CA LEU A 75 9.13 -2.29 7.28
C LEU A 75 10.27 -1.50 6.65
N THR A 76 11.24 -1.03 7.43
CA THR A 76 12.38 -0.25 6.91
C THR A 76 13.27 -1.08 5.99
N SER A 77 13.44 -2.38 6.28
CA SER A 77 14.22 -3.30 5.44
C SER A 77 13.48 -3.80 4.19
N CYS A 78 12.14 -3.89 4.22
CA CYS A 78 11.36 -4.51 3.13
C CYS A 78 10.67 -3.51 2.19
N VAL A 79 10.12 -2.39 2.71
CA VAL A 79 9.23 -1.50 1.94
C VAL A 79 9.91 -0.91 0.69
N PRO A 80 11.16 -0.43 0.72
CA PRO A 80 11.81 0.12 -0.47
C PRO A 80 11.82 -0.87 -1.65
N ALA A 81 12.31 -2.09 -1.41
CA ALA A 81 12.36 -3.14 -2.42
C ALA A 81 10.95 -3.60 -2.85
N ALA A 82 9.98 -3.62 -1.93
CA ALA A 82 8.60 -3.97 -2.25
C ALA A 82 7.92 -2.95 -3.17
N MET A 83 8.23 -1.66 -3.02
CA MET A 83 7.69 -0.59 -3.86
C MET A 83 8.34 -0.59 -5.25
N GLU A 84 9.65 -0.80 -5.35
CA GLU A 84 10.35 -0.93 -6.64
C GLU A 84 9.81 -2.09 -7.49
N ARG A 85 9.57 -3.26 -6.86
CA ARG A 85 8.98 -4.43 -7.55
C ARG A 85 7.58 -4.15 -8.10
N ARG A 86 6.84 -3.20 -7.51
CA ARG A 86 5.49 -2.82 -7.96
C ARG A 86 5.52 -1.80 -9.09
N ALA A 87 6.44 -0.83 -9.03
CA ALA A 87 6.64 0.16 -10.08
C ALA A 87 7.12 -0.46 -11.40
N CYS A 88 7.78 -1.62 -11.35
CA CYS A 88 8.27 -2.35 -12.53
C CYS A 88 7.49 -3.66 -12.80
N PRO A 89 6.41 -3.62 -13.62
CA PRO A 89 5.73 -4.85 -14.06
C PRO A 89 6.56 -5.71 -15.05
N ALA A 90 7.68 -5.20 -15.57
CA ALA A 90 8.39 -5.78 -16.71
C ALA A 90 9.14 -7.11 -16.45
N ASN A 91 9.20 -7.62 -15.21
CA ASN A 91 10.05 -8.78 -14.90
C ASN A 91 9.29 -9.98 -14.27
N ARG A 92 7.95 -10.02 -14.37
CA ARG A 92 7.15 -11.12 -13.82
C ARG A 92 7.10 -12.39 -14.69
N THR A 93 7.77 -12.40 -15.85
CA THR A 93 7.77 -13.50 -16.82
C THR A 93 9.02 -14.39 -16.82
N ARG A 94 9.96 -14.29 -15.86
CA ARG A 94 11.18 -15.13 -15.84
C ARG A 94 11.48 -15.80 -14.49
N ARG A 95 10.51 -16.47 -13.86
CA ARG A 95 10.79 -17.40 -12.74
C ARG A 95 9.97 -18.70 -12.79
N HIS A 96 9.85 -19.27 -13.99
CA HIS A 96 9.48 -20.66 -14.20
C HIS A 96 10.31 -21.20 -15.37
N LEU A 97 11.59 -21.44 -15.12
CA LEU A 97 12.46 -22.39 -15.82
C LEU A 97 13.46 -22.89 -14.78
#